data_AF-A0A941SRG8-F1
#
_entry.id   AF-A0A941SRG8-F1
#
_cell.length_a   1.000
_cell.length_b   1.000
_cell.length_c   1.000
_cell.angle_alpha   90.00
_cell.angle_beta   90.00
_cell.angle_gamma   90.00
#
_symmetry.space_group_name_H-M   'P 1'
#
loop_
_entity.id
_entity.type
_entity.pdbx_description
1 polymer ?
#
loop_
_entity_poly.entity_id
_entity_poly.type
_entity_poly.pdbx_seq_one_letter_code
_entity_poly.pdbx_strand_id
1 'polypeptide(L)'
;MDWLNQALFGFYPYVALVVLAVGSVLRFDREQYTWSSGSSQLLRRKQLVLGSVLFHVGILAIFAGHFVGLLTPIAVWEALGVPHSAKQMLAIVVGGIAGLICLAGGLLLLHRRLFDPRIRANSSFGDTAILVLLLTQLCLGLGTIPVSLQHRDGCEMMKVMYWA
;
A
#
# COMPACT_ATOMS: atom_id res chain seq x y z
N MET A 1 -0.23 15.33 24.45
CA MET A 1 -0.03 14.89 23.05
C MET A 1 1.12 13.88 22.94
N ASP A 2 2.06 13.87 23.88
CA ASP A 2 3.26 13.03 23.83
C ASP A 2 2.99 11.52 23.95
N TRP A 3 2.13 11.08 24.87
CA TRP A 3 1.87 9.65 25.03
C TRP A 3 1.22 9.00 23.78
N LEU A 4 0.21 9.66 23.18
CA LEU A 4 -0.45 9.15 21.99
C LEU A 4 0.52 9.08 20.79
N ASN A 5 1.38 10.10 20.63
CA ASN A 5 2.40 10.11 19.60
C ASN A 5 3.40 8.96 19.81
N GLN A 6 3.93 8.81 21.04
CA GLN A 6 4.83 7.71 21.41
C GLN A 6 4.19 6.34 21.18
N ALA A 7 2.92 6.19 21.53
CA ALA A 7 2.18 4.94 21.34
C ALA A 7 2.05 4.58 19.85
N LEU A 8 1.63 5.53 19.00
CA LEU A 8 1.33 5.27 17.58
C LEU A 8 2.56 5.23 16.68
N PHE A 9 3.56 6.08 16.92
CA PHE A 9 4.73 6.22 16.04
C PHE A 9 6.01 5.67 16.65
N GLY A 10 6.04 5.44 17.97
CA GLY A 10 7.14 4.79 18.66
C GLY A 10 6.90 3.28 18.81
N PHE A 11 5.88 2.88 19.57
CA PHE A 11 5.69 1.47 19.94
C PHE A 11 4.96 0.62 18.90
N TYR A 12 3.85 1.14 18.35
CA TYR A 12 2.98 0.39 17.44
C TYR A 12 3.69 -0.19 16.19
N PRO A 13 4.64 0.51 15.53
CA PRO A 13 5.35 -0.06 14.38
C PRO A 13 6.09 -1.35 14.72
N TYR A 14 6.74 -1.43 15.88
CA TYR A 14 7.45 -2.63 16.31
C TYR A 14 6.49 -3.77 16.64
N VAL A 15 5.36 -3.47 17.30
CA VAL A 15 4.32 -4.49 17.56
C VAL A 15 3.77 -5.04 16.25
N ALA A 16 3.47 -4.17 15.28
CA ALA A 16 2.99 -4.57 13.97
C ALA A 16 4.01 -5.44 13.21
N LEU A 17 5.30 -5.08 13.24
CA LEU A 17 6.37 -5.86 12.61
C LEU A 17 6.55 -7.24 13.26
N VAL A 18 6.49 -7.32 14.59
CA VAL A 18 6.57 -8.60 15.32
C VAL A 18 5.39 -9.49 14.97
N VAL A 19 4.16 -8.95 14.97
CA VAL A 19 2.96 -9.71 14.59
C VAL A 19 3.03 -10.16 13.14
N LEU A 20 3.50 -9.30 12.23
CA LEU A 20 3.70 -9.64 10.83
C LEU A 20 4.70 -10.79 10.66
N ALA A 21 5.89 -10.66 11.25
CA ALA A 21 6.96 -11.65 11.09
C ALA A 21 6.60 -12.99 11.76
N VAL A 22 6.29 -12.97 13.06
CA VAL A 22 5.98 -14.18 13.84
C VAL A 22 4.69 -14.83 13.35
N GLY A 23 3.65 -14.03 13.08
CA GLY A 23 2.39 -14.54 12.53
C GLY A 23 2.56 -15.20 11.17
N SER A 24 3.43 -14.64 10.30
CA SER A 24 3.73 -15.24 9.00
C SER A 24 4.47 -16.57 9.13
N VAL A 25 5.50 -16.64 9.99
CA VAL A 25 6.25 -17.88 10.26
C VAL A 25 5.33 -18.96 10.83
N LEU A 26 4.53 -18.63 11.86
CA LEU A 26 3.62 -19.58 12.48
C LEU A 26 2.58 -20.12 11.51
N ARG A 27 2.01 -19.26 10.65
CA ARG A 27 1.05 -19.69 9.62
C ARG A 27 1.72 -20.54 8.55
N PHE A 28 2.94 -20.21 8.16
CA PHE A 28 3.71 -20.98 7.18
C PHE A 28 4.03 -22.40 7.71
N ASP A 29 4.43 -22.53 8.97
CA ASP A 29 4.79 -23.82 9.56
C ASP A 29 3.57 -24.68 9.89
N ARG A 30 2.49 -24.08 10.42
CA ARG A 30 1.32 -24.82 10.91
C ARG A 30 0.18 -24.98 9.92
N GLU A 31 -0.01 -24.01 9.02
CA GLU A 31 -1.25 -23.87 8.24
C GLU A 31 -1.00 -23.75 6.73
N GLN A 32 -0.10 -24.58 6.19
CA GLN A 32 0.28 -24.58 4.77
C GLN A 32 -0.91 -24.66 3.79
N TYR A 33 -1.97 -25.41 4.13
CA TYR A 33 -3.16 -25.51 3.28
C TYR A 33 -3.89 -24.17 3.09
N THR A 34 -3.84 -23.28 4.09
CA THR A 34 -4.45 -21.95 4.00
C THR A 34 -3.56 -20.95 3.26
N TRP A 35 -2.31 -21.31 2.96
CA TRP A 35 -1.35 -20.45 2.26
C TRP A 35 -1.59 -20.50 0.75
N SER A 36 -2.64 -19.81 0.30
CA SER A 36 -2.98 -19.69 -1.12
C SER A 36 -3.49 -18.30 -1.46
N SER A 37 -3.55 -17.98 -2.75
CA SER A 37 -4.04 -16.68 -3.25
C SER A 37 -5.56 -16.53 -3.23
N GLY A 38 -6.32 -17.58 -2.91
CA GLY A 38 -7.78 -17.54 -2.87
C GLY A 38 -8.42 -17.09 -4.19
N SER A 39 -7.85 -17.48 -5.34
CA SER A 39 -8.28 -16.97 -6.65
C SER A 39 -9.74 -17.29 -6.97
N SER A 40 -10.52 -16.24 -7.24
CA SER A 40 -11.93 -16.34 -7.69
C SER A 40 -12.06 -16.25 -9.22
N GLN A 41 -10.98 -16.45 -9.97
CA GLN A 41 -10.94 -16.23 -11.43
C GLN A 41 -11.88 -17.15 -12.19
N LEU A 42 -12.02 -18.41 -11.75
CA LEU A 42 -12.90 -19.40 -12.38
C LEU A 42 -14.38 -19.00 -12.31
N LEU A 43 -14.79 -18.33 -11.23
CA LEU A 43 -16.18 -17.90 -11.03
C LEU A 43 -16.56 -16.71 -11.92
N ARG A 44 -15.62 -15.77 -12.15
CA ARG A 44 -15.87 -14.62 -13.04
C ARG A 44 -14.57 -14.00 -13.57
N ARG A 45 -14.16 -14.42 -14.77
CA ARG A 45 -12.84 -14.10 -15.37
C ARG A 45 -12.69 -12.66 -15.86
N LYS A 46 -13.58 -12.15 -16.72
CA LYS A 46 -13.35 -10.88 -17.46
C LYS A 46 -13.10 -9.67 -16.55
N GLN A 47 -13.99 -9.47 -15.56
CA GLN A 47 -13.85 -8.36 -14.60
C GLN A 47 -12.68 -8.57 -13.63
N LEU A 48 -12.34 -9.82 -13.29
CA LEU A 48 -11.17 -10.13 -12.46
C LEU A 48 -9.89 -9.72 -13.15
N VAL A 49 -9.70 -10.09 -14.42
CA VAL A 49 -8.43 -9.85 -15.12
C VAL A 49 -8.12 -8.35 -15.20
N LEU A 50 -9.10 -7.55 -15.64
CA LEU A 50 -8.91 -6.09 -15.73
C LEU A 50 -8.66 -5.47 -14.35
N GLY A 51 -9.52 -5.76 -13.36
CA GLY A 51 -9.37 -5.20 -12.02
C GLY A 51 -8.08 -5.64 -11.33
N SER A 52 -7.69 -6.91 -11.50
CA SER A 52 -6.47 -7.47 -10.92
C SER A 52 -5.22 -6.87 -11.52
N VAL A 53 -5.14 -6.73 -12.85
CA VAL A 53 -3.97 -6.13 -13.51
C VAL A 53 -3.79 -4.68 -13.10
N LEU A 54 -4.86 -3.88 -13.14
CA LEU A 54 -4.81 -2.47 -12.73
C LEU A 54 -4.40 -2.32 -11.25
N PHE A 55 -5.00 -3.12 -10.36
CA PHE A 55 -4.68 -3.09 -8.94
C PHE A 55 -3.22 -3.50 -8.68
N HIS A 56 -2.76 -4.62 -9.25
CA HIS A 56 -1.43 -5.14 -8.96
C HIS A 56 -0.31 -4.31 -9.59
N VAL A 57 -0.47 -3.84 -10.83
CA VAL A 57 0.53 -2.94 -11.44
C VAL A 57 0.64 -1.64 -10.64
N GLY A 58 -0.50 -1.07 -10.25
CA GLY A 58 -0.52 0.14 -9.43
C GLY A 58 0.12 -0.07 -8.06
N ILE A 59 -0.30 -1.09 -7.30
CA ILE A 59 0.20 -1.32 -5.93
C ILE A 59 1.67 -1.74 -5.91
N LEU A 60 2.16 -2.49 -6.90
CA LEU A 60 3.58 -2.86 -6.98
C LEU A 60 4.45 -1.65 -7.32
N ALA A 61 3.99 -0.77 -8.21
CA ALA A 61 4.69 0.49 -8.49
C ALA A 61 4.73 1.39 -7.25
N ILE A 62 3.62 1.50 -6.50
CA ILE A 62 3.57 2.24 -5.23
C ILE A 62 4.51 1.62 -4.20
N PHE A 63 4.49 0.29 -4.05
CA PHE A 63 5.36 -0.44 -3.13
C PHE A 63 6.84 -0.20 -3.46
N ALA A 64 7.24 -0.34 -4.72
CA ALA A 64 8.61 -0.07 -5.15
C ALA A 64 9.00 1.40 -4.90
N GLY A 65 8.09 2.34 -5.19
CA GLY A 65 8.30 3.76 -4.92
C GLY A 65 8.49 4.07 -3.43
N HIS A 66 7.69 3.47 -2.54
CA HIS A 66 7.84 3.63 -1.09
C HIS A 66 9.12 2.96 -0.59
N PHE A 67 9.39 1.74 -1.05
CA PHE A 67 10.56 0.97 -0.65
C PHE A 67 11.85 1.71 -1.00
N VAL A 68 12.02 2.10 -2.26
CA VAL A 68 13.21 2.84 -2.71
C VAL A 68 13.21 4.26 -2.15
N GLY A 69 12.07 4.93 -2.07
CA GLY A 69 11.97 6.32 -1.62
C GLY A 69 12.32 6.51 -0.15
N LEU A 70 11.84 5.61 0.72
CA LEU A 70 11.98 5.74 2.18
C LEU A 70 13.21 4.99 2.73
N LEU A 71 13.48 3.77 2.27
CA LEU A 71 14.55 2.94 2.84
C LEU A 71 15.93 3.25 2.26
N THR A 72 16.02 3.98 1.15
CA THR A 72 17.33 4.37 0.59
C THR A 72 17.90 5.55 1.38
N PRO A 73 19.08 5.42 2.03
CA PRO A 73 19.65 6.46 2.87
C PRO A 73 19.89 7.77 2.13
N ILE A 74 19.75 8.90 2.84
CA ILE A 74 19.95 10.26 2.32
C ILE A 74 21.32 10.39 1.63
N ALA A 75 22.38 9.86 2.25
CA ALA A 75 23.75 9.90 1.73
C ALA A 75 23.91 9.24 0.34
N VAL A 76 23.15 8.17 0.06
CA VAL A 76 23.18 7.50 -1.26
C VAL A 76 22.61 8.41 -2.32
N TRP A 77 21.57 9.16 -1.99
CA TRP A 77 20.94 10.08 -2.93
C TRP A 77 21.73 11.35 -3.17
N GLU A 78 22.39 11.86 -2.13
CA GLU A 78 23.34 12.97 -2.26
C GLU A 78 24.53 12.56 -3.13
N ALA A 79 25.05 11.33 -2.95
CA ALA A 79 26.11 10.78 -3.81
C ALA A 79 25.68 10.61 -5.27
N LEU A 80 24.40 10.30 -5.51
CA LEU A 80 23.80 10.24 -6.86
C LEU A 80 23.45 11.63 -7.42
N GLY A 81 23.59 12.70 -6.64
CA GLY A 81 23.28 14.07 -7.05
C GLY A 81 21.78 14.35 -7.25
N VAL A 82 20.89 13.53 -6.68
CA VAL A 82 19.43 13.67 -6.85
C VAL A 82 18.87 14.62 -5.79
N PRO A 83 18.33 15.80 -6.18
CA PRO A 83 17.80 16.75 -5.21
C PRO A 83 16.50 16.23 -4.55
N HIS A 84 16.30 16.58 -3.29
CA HIS A 84 15.13 16.14 -2.51
C HIS A 84 13.80 16.57 -3.15
N SER A 85 13.74 17.76 -3.72
CA SER A 85 12.57 18.25 -4.46
C SER A 85 12.23 17.39 -5.69
N ALA A 86 13.24 16.84 -6.39
CA ALA A 86 13.02 15.96 -7.53
C ALA A 86 12.41 14.62 -7.10
N LYS A 87 12.88 14.04 -5.98
CA LYS A 87 12.27 12.82 -5.43
C LYS A 87 10.83 13.03 -5.03
N GLN A 88 10.54 14.16 -4.37
CA GLN A 88 9.17 14.46 -3.96
C GLN A 88 8.27 14.65 -5.18
N MET A 89 8.73 15.33 -6.23
CA MET A 89 7.99 15.44 -7.47
C MET A 89 7.78 14.09 -8.16
N LEU A 90 8.81 13.23 -8.18
CA LEU A 90 8.69 11.86 -8.69
C LEU A 90 7.61 11.08 -7.91
N ALA A 91 7.63 11.15 -6.57
CA ALA A 91 6.64 10.49 -5.72
C ALA A 91 5.22 11.01 -5.98
N ILE A 92 5.05 12.32 -6.16
CA ILE A 92 3.75 12.93 -6.46
C ILE A 92 3.23 12.49 -7.83
N VAL A 93 4.04 12.59 -8.87
CA VAL A 93 3.60 12.33 -10.25
C VAL A 93 3.46 10.84 -10.50
N VAL A 94 4.55 10.08 -10.32
CA VAL A 94 4.58 8.64 -10.60
C VAL A 94 3.72 7.89 -9.58
N GLY A 95 3.84 8.22 -8.29
CA GLY A 95 3.02 7.64 -7.24
C GLY A 95 1.54 7.99 -7.37
N GLY A 96 1.22 9.23 -7.79
CA GLY A 96 -0.16 9.64 -8.06
C GLY A 96 -0.79 8.89 -9.23
N ILE A 97 -0.09 8.76 -10.36
CA ILE A 97 -0.55 7.99 -11.51
C ILE A 97 -0.74 6.51 -11.14
N ALA A 98 0.25 5.91 -10.49
CA ALA A 98 0.18 4.53 -10.02
C ALA A 98 -0.98 4.32 -9.02
N GLY A 99 -1.19 5.31 -8.14
CA GLY A 99 -2.29 5.33 -7.18
C GLY A 99 -3.67 5.38 -7.83
N LEU A 100 -3.85 6.19 -8.88
CA LEU A 100 -5.12 6.23 -9.62
C LEU A 100 -5.40 4.93 -10.38
N ILE A 101 -4.37 4.33 -10.99
CA ILE A 101 -4.48 3.02 -11.65
C ILE A 101 -4.84 1.94 -10.62
N CYS A 102 -4.18 1.95 -9.46
CA CYS A 102 -4.47 1.05 -8.34
C CYS A 102 -5.90 1.23 -7.84
N LEU A 103 -6.36 2.48 -7.67
CA LEU A 103 -7.69 2.81 -7.17
C LEU A 103 -8.78 2.34 -8.13
N ALA A 104 -8.61 2.56 -9.43
CA ALA A 104 -9.53 2.06 -10.44
C ALA A 104 -9.65 0.53 -10.40
N GLY A 105 -8.51 -0.18 -10.32
CA GLY A 105 -8.49 -1.64 -10.18
C GLY A 105 -9.14 -2.12 -8.89
N GLY A 106 -8.83 -1.49 -7.77
CA GLY A 106 -9.37 -1.83 -6.45
C GLY A 106 -10.87 -1.61 -6.34
N LEU A 107 -11.39 -0.50 -6.89
CA LEU A 107 -12.85 -0.23 -6.94
C LEU A 107 -13.58 -1.27 -7.80
N LEU A 108 -13.00 -1.66 -8.95
CA LEU A 108 -13.56 -2.73 -9.78
C LEU A 108 -13.61 -4.07 -9.03
N LEU A 109 -12.56 -4.40 -8.28
CA LEU A 109 -12.49 -5.62 -7.47
C LEU A 109 -13.45 -5.57 -6.28
N LEU A 110 -13.59 -4.42 -5.61
CA LEU A 110 -14.49 -4.24 -4.48
C LEU A 110 -15.94 -4.34 -4.93
N HIS A 111 -16.30 -3.63 -6.01
CA HIS A 111 -17.62 -3.75 -6.62
C HIS A 111 -17.93 -5.21 -6.96
N ARG A 112 -16.98 -5.91 -7.59
CA ARG A 112 -17.14 -7.33 -7.91
C ARG A 112 -17.35 -8.20 -6.66
N ARG A 113 -16.66 -7.93 -5.56
CA ARG A 113 -16.76 -8.73 -4.32
C ARG A 113 -18.07 -8.50 -3.58
N LEU A 114 -18.61 -7.27 -3.59
CA LEU A 114 -19.81 -6.91 -2.86
C LEU A 114 -21.12 -7.20 -3.62
N PHE A 115 -21.13 -7.00 -4.94
CA PHE A 115 -22.36 -7.04 -5.74
C PHE A 115 -22.55 -8.32 -6.55
N ASP A 116 -21.53 -9.15 -6.72
CA ASP A 116 -21.69 -10.44 -7.40
C ASP A 116 -22.10 -11.53 -6.39
N PRO A 117 -23.30 -12.13 -6.52
CA PRO A 117 -23.78 -13.14 -5.58
C PRO A 117 -22.86 -14.36 -5.48
N ARG A 118 -22.26 -14.79 -6.60
CA ARG A 118 -21.40 -15.99 -6.63
C ARG A 118 -20.09 -15.75 -5.87
N ILE A 119 -19.55 -14.54 -5.97
CA ILE A 119 -18.27 -14.18 -5.35
C ILE A 119 -18.48 -13.85 -3.89
N ARG A 120 -19.56 -13.14 -3.55
CA ARG A 120 -19.91 -12.82 -2.16
C ARG A 120 -20.16 -14.09 -1.34
N ALA A 121 -20.83 -15.09 -1.92
CA ALA A 121 -21.06 -16.38 -1.27
C ALA A 121 -19.77 -17.19 -1.02
N ASN A 122 -18.71 -16.95 -1.80
CA ASN A 122 -17.42 -17.64 -1.67
C ASN A 122 -16.30 -16.75 -1.10
N SER A 123 -16.65 -15.56 -0.58
CA SER A 123 -15.68 -14.63 0.03
C SER A 123 -15.77 -14.71 1.55
N SER A 124 -14.62 -14.71 2.21
CA SER A 124 -14.55 -14.54 3.65
C SER A 124 -14.69 -13.07 4.05
N PHE A 125 -14.97 -12.83 5.33
CA PHE A 125 -14.92 -11.48 5.90
C PHE A 125 -13.53 -10.85 5.71
N GLY A 126 -12.46 -11.62 5.94
CA GLY A 126 -11.08 -11.18 5.78
C GLY A 126 -10.77 -10.67 4.37
N ASP A 127 -11.26 -11.35 3.34
CA ASP A 127 -11.03 -10.95 1.94
C ASP A 127 -11.64 -9.60 1.58
N THR A 128 -12.77 -9.27 2.21
CA THR A 128 -13.47 -8.00 2.00
C THR A 128 -12.86 -6.92 2.88
N ALA A 129 -12.58 -7.23 4.14
CA ALA A 129 -11.99 -6.31 5.10
C ALA A 129 -10.62 -5.81 4.62
N ILE A 130 -9.72 -6.69 4.17
CA ILE A 130 -8.39 -6.28 3.69
C ILE A 130 -8.47 -5.40 2.45
N LEU A 131 -9.39 -5.70 1.52
CA LEU A 131 -9.56 -4.89 0.31
C LEU A 131 -10.10 -3.49 0.63
N VAL A 132 -11.04 -3.39 1.57
CA VAL A 132 -11.55 -2.10 2.05
C VAL A 132 -10.43 -1.33 2.76
N LEU A 133 -9.66 -1.96 3.65
CA LEU A 133 -8.54 -1.31 4.35
C LEU A 133 -7.47 -0.79 3.36
N LEU A 134 -7.11 -1.58 2.35
CA LEU A 134 -6.16 -1.17 1.31
C LEU A 134 -6.69 0.02 0.50
N LEU A 135 -7.98 0.02 0.15
CA LEU A 135 -8.61 1.14 -0.55
C LEU A 135 -8.67 2.40 0.32
N THR A 136 -8.99 2.26 1.61
CA THR A 136 -8.95 3.37 2.56
C THR A 136 -7.55 3.96 2.65
N GLN A 137 -6.52 3.12 2.82
CA GLN A 137 -5.13 3.55 2.86
C GLN A 137 -4.70 4.25 1.57
N LEU A 138 -5.12 3.73 0.42
CA LEU A 138 -4.83 4.34 -0.88
C LEU A 138 -5.50 5.71 -1.04
N CYS A 139 -6.76 5.84 -0.62
CA CYS A 139 -7.47 7.12 -0.62
C CYS A 139 -6.81 8.14 0.31
N LEU A 140 -6.36 7.71 1.50
CA LEU A 140 -5.60 8.56 2.41
C LEU A 140 -4.29 9.03 1.77
N GLY A 141 -3.53 8.12 1.15
CA GLY A 141 -2.28 8.45 0.45
C GLY A 141 -2.46 9.37 -0.76
N LEU A 142 -3.50 9.17 -1.56
CA LEU A 142 -3.84 10.11 -2.65
C LEU A 142 -4.29 11.47 -2.10
N GLY A 143 -4.99 11.47 -0.96
CA GLY A 143 -5.42 12.67 -0.25
C GLY A 143 -4.27 13.53 0.29
N THR A 144 -3.07 12.97 0.48
CA THR A 144 -1.90 13.76 0.88
C THR A 144 -1.25 14.50 -0.30
N ILE A 145 -1.52 14.11 -1.56
CA ILE A 145 -0.88 14.72 -2.74
C ILE A 145 -1.11 16.24 -2.83
N PRO A 146 -2.34 16.77 -2.67
CA PRO A 146 -2.56 18.22 -2.68
C PRO A 146 -1.77 18.97 -1.59
N VAL A 147 -1.60 18.35 -0.42
CA VAL A 147 -0.81 18.92 0.69
C VAL A 147 0.69 18.89 0.36
N SER A 148 1.18 17.80 -0.22
CA SER A 148 2.57 17.67 -0.67
C SER A 148 2.91 18.62 -1.82
N LEU A 149 1.92 19.01 -2.65
CA LEU A 149 2.10 20.01 -3.70
C LEU A 149 2.32 21.43 -3.16
N GLN A 150 1.93 21.71 -1.92
CA GLN A 150 2.17 22.99 -1.24
C GLN A 150 3.59 23.08 -0.66
N HIS A 151 4.24 21.94 -0.41
CA HIS A 151 5.56 21.84 0.26
C HIS A 151 6.60 21.23 -0.68
N ARG A 152 6.81 21.82 -1.86
CA ARG A 152 7.65 21.22 -2.95
C ARG A 152 9.16 21.23 -2.68
N ASP A 153 9.57 21.86 -1.59
CA ASP A 153 10.94 22.08 -1.16
C ASP A 153 11.64 20.80 -0.67
N GLY A 154 10.89 19.75 -0.33
CA GLY A 154 11.46 18.46 0.10
C GLY A 154 11.75 18.37 1.60
N CYS A 155 11.51 19.43 2.36
CA CYS A 155 11.76 19.47 3.80
C CYS A 155 10.91 18.46 4.58
N GLU A 156 9.62 18.35 4.24
CA GLU A 156 8.72 17.38 4.87
C GLU A 156 9.12 15.94 4.56
N MET A 157 9.60 15.68 3.34
CA MET A 157 10.11 14.36 2.95
C MET A 157 11.33 13.97 3.80
N MET A 158 12.24 14.92 4.08
CA MET A 158 13.40 14.66 4.93
C MET A 158 13.02 14.28 6.35
N LYS A 159 12.03 14.98 6.95
CA LYS A 159 11.53 14.63 8.29
C LYS A 159 11.00 13.20 8.36
N VAL A 160 10.27 12.78 7.33
CA VAL A 160 9.75 11.40 7.23
C VAL A 160 10.88 10.39 7.08
N MET A 161 11.90 10.69 6.25
CA MET A 161 13.06 9.81 6.08
C MET A 161 13.93 9.68 7.35
N TYR A 162 14.00 10.71 8.19
CA TYR A 162 14.71 10.63 9.48
C TYR A 162 13.92 9.86 10.55
N TRP A 163 12.60 9.80 10.41
CA TRP A 163 11.75 9.02 11.31
C TRP A 163 11.74 7.52 10.97
N ALA A 164 11.80 7.19 9.67
CA ALA A 164 11.79 5.82 9.16
C ALA A 164 13.11 5.08 9.45
#